data_AF-A0A927YRX2-F1
#
_entry.id   AF-A0A927YRX2-F1
#
_cell.length_a   1.000
_cell.length_b   1.000
_cell.length_c   1.000
_cell.angle_alpha   90.00
_cell.angle_beta   90.00
_cell.angle_gamma   90.00
#
_symmetry.space_group_name_H-M   'P 1'
#
loop_
_entity.id
_entity.type
_entity.pdbx_description
1 polymer ?
#
loop_
_entity_poly.entity_id
_entity_poly.type
_entity_poly.pdbx_seq_one_letter_code
_entity_poly.pdbx_strand_id
1 'polypeptide(L)' 'MKYLLNVVETWRVDTEDEALEMRDEMAQSSKYELQSFQYTVKFNKKTEEEYVVVKAKKIINLEKEPNSGVKVSYDY' A
#
# COMPACT_ATOMS: atom_id res chain seq x y z
N MET A 1 -14.28 -12.20 2.25
CA MET A 1 -14.09 -10.83 1.74
C MET A 1 -13.26 -10.92 0.47
N LYS A 2 -13.83 -10.60 -0.69
CA LYS A 2 -13.10 -10.53 -1.97
C LYS A 2 -12.59 -9.10 -2.10
N TYR A 3 -11.28 -8.90 -1.98
CA TYR A 3 -10.66 -7.61 -2.21
C TYR A 3 -10.59 -7.33 -3.71
N LEU A 4 -10.78 -6.07 -4.12
CA LEU A 4 -10.75 -5.68 -5.54
C LEU A 4 -9.35 -5.86 -6.14
N LEU A 5 -8.31 -5.42 -5.42
CA LEU A 5 -6.91 -5.63 -5.78
C LEU A 5 -6.06 -5.89 -4.54
N ASN A 6 -5.12 -6.83 -4.65
CA ASN A 6 -4.11 -7.11 -3.65
C ASN A 6 -2.74 -6.96 -4.32
N VAL A 7 -2.00 -5.92 -3.95
CA VAL A 7 -0.71 -5.57 -4.55
C VAL A 7 0.38 -5.76 -3.52
N VAL A 8 1.43 -6.47 -3.91
CA VAL A 8 2.66 -6.61 -3.13
C VAL A 8 3.74 -5.82 -3.84
N GLU A 9 4.17 -4.72 -3.24
CA GLU A 9 5.26 -3.90 -3.76
C GLU A 9 6.52 -4.16 -2.94
N THR A 10 7.66 -4.18 -3.63
CA THR A 10 8.97 -4.35 -3.00
C THR A 10 9.88 -3.21 -3.45
N TRP A 11 10.45 -2.52 -2.49
CA TRP A 11 11.29 -1.34 -2.68
C TRP A 11 12.64 -1.58 -2.03
N ARG A 12 13.68 -0.93 -2.58
CA ARG A 12 15.00 -0.86 -1.98
C ARG A 12 15.22 0.56 -1.50
N VAL A 13 15.59 0.70 -0.24
CA VAL A 13 15.96 1.97 0.40
C VAL A 13 17.32 1.80 1.07
N ASP A 14 18.03 2.89 1.27
CA ASP A 14 19.41 2.83 1.72
C ASP A 14 19.50 2.80 3.25
N THR A 15 18.49 3.35 3.95
CA THR A 15 18.45 3.42 5.42
C THR A 15 17.15 2.88 6.02
N GLU A 16 17.20 2.49 7.30
CA GLU A 16 16.01 2.07 8.05
C GLU A 16 15.03 3.22 8.30
N ASP A 17 15.53 4.46 8.38
CA ASP A 17 14.73 5.66 8.60
C ASP A 17 13.80 5.93 7.41
N GLU A 18 14.36 5.88 6.18
CA GLU A 18 13.58 5.97 4.94
C GLU A 18 12.52 4.87 4.83
N ALA A 19 12.81 3.65 5.32
CA ALA A 19 11.82 2.58 5.36
C ALA A 19 10.64 2.93 6.27
N LEU A 20 10.90 3.57 7.42
CA LEU A 20 9.86 3.98 8.36
C LEU A 20 9.04 5.15 7.81
N GLU A 21 9.68 6.16 7.22
CA GLU A 21 8.96 7.26 6.55
C GLU A 21 8.02 6.74 5.46
N MET A 22 8.53 5.83 4.63
CA MET A 22 7.75 5.22 3.55
C MET A 22 6.56 4.40 4.07
N ARG A 23 6.68 3.78 5.25
CA ARG A 23 5.54 3.12 5.92
C ARG A 23 4.47 4.15 6.32
N ASP A 24 4.89 5.25 6.94
CA ASP A 24 3.98 6.30 7.43
C ASP A 24 3.27 6.99 6.25
N GLU A 25 3.97 7.29 5.16
CA GLU A 25 3.36 7.79 3.92
C GLU A 25 2.34 6.81 3.33
N MET A 26 2.67 5.52 3.32
CA MET A 26 1.76 4.49 2.81
C MET A 26 0.54 4.29 3.72
N ALA A 27 0.69 4.47 5.04
CA ALA A 27 -0.40 4.38 5.99
C ALA A 27 -1.38 5.56 5.89
N GLN A 28 -0.91 6.73 5.44
CA GLN A 28 -1.74 7.93 5.26
C GLN A 28 -2.53 7.95 3.95
N SER A 29 -2.33 6.97 3.06
CA SER A 29 -3.01 6.98 1.76
C SER A 29 -4.49 6.64 1.86
N SER A 30 -5.35 7.49 1.31
CA SER A 30 -6.80 7.25 1.23
C SER A 30 -7.22 6.30 0.10
N LYS A 31 -6.28 5.87 -0.75
CA LYS A 31 -6.55 5.05 -1.94
C LYS A 31 -6.46 3.54 -1.72
N TYR A 32 -5.79 3.12 -0.64
CA TYR A 32 -5.56 1.72 -0.32
C TYR A 32 -5.37 1.56 1.18
N GLU A 33 -5.69 0.38 1.70
CA GLU A 33 -5.37 0.00 3.07
C GLU A 33 -4.05 -0.77 3.09
N LEU A 34 -3.11 -0.34 3.93
CA LEU A 34 -1.86 -1.04 4.15
C LEU A 34 -2.13 -2.28 5.03
N GLN A 35 -2.09 -3.47 4.44
CA GLN A 35 -2.35 -4.71 5.19
C GLN A 35 -1.12 -5.20 5.96
N SER A 36 0.06 -5.09 5.36
CA SER A 36 1.30 -5.54 5.99
C SER A 36 2.49 -4.78 5.46
N PHE A 37 3.40 -4.42 6.37
CA PHE A 37 4.67 -3.79 6.05
C PHE A 37 5.78 -4.59 6.72
N GLN A 38 6.79 -4.97 5.95
CA GLN A 38 7.97 -5.67 6.43
C GLN A 38 9.20 -5.03 5.81
N TYR A 39 10.22 -4.77 6.60
CA TYR A 39 11.53 -4.37 6.09
C TYR A 39 12.59 -5.41 6.50
N THR A 40 13.65 -5.52 5.72
CA THR A 40 14.76 -6.44 6.00
C THR A 40 16.05 -5.81 5.53
N VAL A 41 17.00 -5.67 6.46
CA VAL A 41 18.36 -5.22 6.14
C VAL A 41 19.10 -6.34 5.43
N LYS A 42 19.70 -6.03 4.30
CA LYS A 42 20.53 -6.96 3.52
C LYS A 42 21.88 -6.33 3.27
N PHE A 43 22.92 -7.15 3.43
CA PHE A 43 24.28 -6.76 3.12
C PHE A 43 24.67 -7.30 1.74
N ASN A 44 25.11 -6.43 0.83
CA ASN A 44 25.66 -6.85 -0.44
C ASN A 44 27.15 -7.15 -0.31
N LYS A 45 27.52 -8.43 -0.21
CA LYS A 45 28.93 -8.85 -0.16
C LYS A 45 29.76 -8.46 -1.41
N LYS A 46 29.13 -8.06 -2.51
CA LYS A 46 29.85 -7.64 -3.74
C LYS A 46 30.16 -6.15 -3.80
N THR A 47 29.32 -5.31 -3.20
CA THR A 47 29.52 -3.85 -3.19
C THR A 47 29.85 -3.30 -1.81
N GLU A 48 29.88 -4.17 -0.78
CA GLU A 48 30.11 -3.82 0.63
C GLU A 48 29.10 -2.80 1.17
N GLU A 49 27.93 -2.71 0.54
CA GLU A 49 26.86 -1.79 0.90
C GLU A 49 25.73 -2.50 1.64
N GLU A 50 25.28 -1.86 2.71
CA GLU A 50 24.04 -2.19 3.41
C GLU A 50 22.87 -1.53 2.70
N TYR A 51 21.80 -2.31 2.48
CA TYR A 51 20.56 -1.77 1.93
C TYR A 51 19.37 -2.43 2.62
N VAL A 52 18.29 -1.69 2.73
CA VAL A 52 17.04 -2.16 3.33
C VAL A 52 16.05 -2.50 2.22
N VAL A 53 15.48 -3.69 2.31
CA VAL A 53 14.40 -4.11 1.41
C VAL A 53 13.09 -3.95 2.13
N VAL A 54 12.22 -3.11 1.60
CA VAL A 54 10.88 -2.86 2.09
C VAL A 54 9.88 -3.65 1.26
N LYS A 55 9.00 -4.38 1.93
CA LYS A 55 7.90 -5.13 1.31
C LYS A 55 6.59 -4.65 1.92
N ALA A 56 5.77 -4.01 1.10
CA ALA A 56 4.48 -3.49 1.49
C ALA A 56 3.37 -4.24 0.74
N LYS A 57 2.33 -4.62 1.47
CA LYS A 57 1.12 -5.22 0.91
C LYS A 57 -0.02 -4.23 1.03
N LYS A 58 -0.53 -3.80 -0.12
CA LYS A 58 -1.62 -2.84 -0.25
C LYS A 58 -2.86 -3.56 -0.70
N ILE A 59 -3.96 -3.29 -0.01
CA ILE A 59 -5.29 -3.75 -0.39
C ILE A 59 -6.04 -2.56 -0.93
N ILE A 60 -6.47 -2.65 -2.18
CA ILE A 60 -7.37 -1.66 -2.77
C ILE A 60 -8.76 -2.26 -2.71
N ASN A 61 -9.59 -1.74 -1.81
CA ASN A 61 -10.99 -2.10 -1.73
C ASN A 61 -11.85 -0.90 -2.14
N LEU A 62 -11.72 -0.49 -3.41
CA LEU A 62 -12.58 0.53 -4.03
C LEU A 62 -13.96 -0.05 -4.39
N GLU A 63 -14.62 -0.73 -3.46
CA GLU A 63 -16.08 -0.79 -3.49
C GLU A 63 -16.60 0.53 -2.93
N LYS A 64 -16.51 1.59 -3.75
CA LYS A 64 -17.49 2.65 -3.63
C LYS A 64 -18.78 1.98 -4.07
N GLU A 65 -19.60 1.53 -3.12
CA GLU A 65 -20.90 0.93 -3.40
C GLU A 65 -21.55 1.71 -4.55
N PRO A 66 -22.02 1.06 -5.63
CA PRO A 66 -22.78 1.78 -6.64
C PRO A 66 -23.93 2.43 -5.88
N ASN A 67 -23.94 3.77 -5.86
CA ASN A 67 -24.92 4.54 -5.11
C ASN A 67 -26.28 4.24 -5.73
N SER A 68 -26.98 3.24 -5.20
CA SER A 68 -28.18 2.64 -5.79
C SER A 68 -29.42 3.49 -5.54
N GLY A 69 -29.24 4.81 -5.46
CA GLY A 69 -30.30 5.80 -5.33
C GLY A 69 -30.71 6.31 -6.69
N VAL A 70 -31.51 5.53 -7.43
CA VAL A 70 -32.28 6.11 -8.53
C VAL A 70 -33.35 6.99 -7.88
N LYS A 71 -33.13 8.32 -7.85
CA LYS A 71 -34.20 9.27 -7.53
C LYS A 71 -35.19 9.25 -8.68
N VAL A 72 -36.18 8.36 -8.61
CA VAL A 72 -37.32 8.37 -9.52
C VAL A 72 -38.22 9.52 -9.08
N SER A 73 -38.16 10.65 -9.78
CA SER A 73 -39.17 11.71 -9.69
C SER A 73 -40.20 11.49 -10.78
N TYR A 74 -41.45 11.24 -10.40
CA TYR A 74 -42.60 11.36 -11.30
C TYR A 74 -43.02 12.83 -11.33
N ASP A 75 -42.98 13.44 -12.51
CA ASP A 75 -43.64 14.72 -12.78
C ASP A 75 -45.14 14.42 -12.95
N TYR A 76 -46.00 15.16 -12.24
CA TYR A 76 -47.46 15.02 -12.25
C TYR A 76 -48.10 16.12 -13.10
#